data_AF-A0A6P0XYQ9-F1
#
_entry.id   AF-A0A6P0XYQ9-F1
#
_cell.length_a   1.000
_cell.length_b   1.000
_cell.length_c   1.000
_cell.angle_alpha   90.00
_cell.angle_beta   90.00
_cell.angle_gamma   90.00
#
_symmetry.space_group_name_H-M   'P 1'
#
loop_
_entity.id
_entity.type
_entity.pdbx_description
1 polymer ?
#
loop_
_entity_poly.entity_id
_entity_poly.type
_entity_poly.pdbx_seq_one_letter_code
_entity_poly.pdbx_strand_id
1 'polypeptide(L)'
;SEKIGYWRYITIYRHLEAHPEDRIYPIFNFFENWCQDENRHGDFFDALMKAQPQMLNDWQAKLWCRFFLLSVFATMYLNDTQRAGFYASIGLDAREYDKHVIDKTNETAGRVFPITLDVENPEFYERLEVCVENNRHLSKISQSQAPNAIKFFKKLPYFVSNGWQFLKLYLMKPLDALNTQGGVL
;
A
#
# COMPACT_ATOMS: atom_id res chain seq x y z
N SER A 1 -5.06 -5.01 -6.12
CA SER A 1 -6.06 -4.52 -5.15
C SER A 1 -6.49 -5.65 -4.24
N GLU A 2 -6.92 -6.78 -4.80
CA GLU A 2 -7.54 -7.84 -3.99
C GLU A 2 -6.62 -8.37 -2.88
N LYS A 3 -5.34 -8.62 -3.19
CA LYS A 3 -4.38 -9.09 -2.20
C LYS A 3 -4.15 -8.08 -1.06
N ILE A 4 -4.20 -6.76 -1.33
CA ILE A 4 -4.10 -5.76 -0.26
C ILE A 4 -5.40 -5.68 0.55
N GLY A 5 -6.56 -5.82 -0.10
CA GLY A 5 -7.87 -5.90 0.57
C GLY A 5 -7.93 -7.09 1.53
N TYR A 6 -7.50 -8.27 1.07
CA TYR A 6 -7.34 -9.47 1.90
C TYR A 6 -6.54 -9.17 3.17
N TRP A 7 -5.31 -8.65 3.01
CA TRP A 7 -4.43 -8.40 4.15
C TRP A 7 -4.99 -7.36 5.12
N ARG A 8 -5.68 -6.34 4.62
CA ARG A 8 -6.37 -5.37 5.47
C ARG A 8 -7.45 -6.02 6.33
N TYR A 9 -8.36 -6.77 5.69
CA TYR A 9 -9.49 -7.38 6.40
C TYR A 9 -9.03 -8.44 7.40
N ILE A 10 -8.12 -9.33 7.00
CA ILE A 10 -7.66 -10.41 7.89
C ILE A 10 -6.84 -9.87 9.07
N THR A 11 -6.06 -8.80 8.87
CA THR A 11 -5.28 -8.18 9.95
C THR A 11 -6.20 -7.55 10.99
N ILE A 12 -7.21 -6.78 10.55
CA ILE A 12 -8.20 -6.20 11.46
C ILE A 12 -9.00 -7.30 12.16
N TYR A 13 -9.47 -8.31 11.42
CA TYR A 13 -10.26 -9.40 11.98
C TYR A 13 -9.50 -10.15 13.09
N ARG A 14 -8.25 -10.56 12.82
CA ARG A 14 -7.42 -11.27 13.81
C ARG A 14 -7.11 -10.42 15.03
N HIS A 15 -6.85 -9.12 14.84
CA HIS A 15 -6.67 -8.21 15.96
C HIS A 15 -7.92 -8.16 16.85
N LEU A 16 -9.10 -7.99 16.25
CA LEU A 16 -10.38 -7.93 16.98
C LEU A 16 -10.87 -9.28 17.52
N GLU A 17 -10.32 -10.40 17.05
CA GLU A 17 -10.51 -11.72 17.65
C GLU A 17 -9.69 -11.86 18.93
N ALA A 18 -8.45 -11.38 18.93
CA ALA A 18 -7.58 -11.33 20.11
C ALA A 18 -7.99 -10.25 21.12
N HIS A 19 -8.58 -9.15 20.64
CA HIS A 19 -9.05 -8.00 21.42
C HIS A 19 -10.54 -7.73 21.16
N PRO A 20 -11.45 -8.57 21.68
CA PRO A 20 -12.89 -8.36 21.47
C PRO A 20 -13.42 -7.02 22.01
N GLU A 21 -12.74 -6.43 23.00
CA GLU A 21 -13.04 -5.12 23.59
C GLU A 21 -12.96 -3.97 22.58
N ASP A 22 -12.10 -4.09 21.57
CA ASP A 22 -11.88 -3.07 20.54
C ASP A 22 -12.89 -3.19 19.38
N ARG A 23 -13.80 -4.17 19.45
CA ARG A 23 -14.83 -4.40 18.42
C ARG A 23 -16.01 -3.45 18.61
N ILE A 24 -15.83 -2.21 18.17
CA ILE A 24 -16.82 -1.13 18.33
C ILE A 24 -18.04 -1.24 17.40
N TYR A 25 -18.05 -2.13 16.40
CA TYR A 25 -19.15 -2.27 15.45
C TYR A 25 -19.34 -3.70 14.90
N PRO A 26 -20.58 -4.18 14.66
CA PRO A 26 -20.83 -5.56 14.19
C PRO A 26 -20.26 -5.89 12.81
N ILE A 27 -19.97 -4.88 11.97
CA ILE A 27 -19.45 -5.08 10.61
C ILE A 27 -18.16 -5.90 10.58
N PHE A 28 -17.36 -5.83 11.64
CA PHE A 28 -16.09 -6.55 11.73
C PHE A 28 -16.26 -8.07 11.73
N ASN A 29 -17.44 -8.59 12.11
CA ASN A 29 -17.74 -10.02 12.01
C ASN A 29 -17.80 -10.53 10.56
N PHE A 30 -18.01 -9.64 9.59
CA PHE A 30 -18.06 -10.00 8.17
C PHE A 30 -16.68 -9.98 7.49
N PHE A 31 -15.64 -9.46 8.16
CA PHE A 31 -14.32 -9.28 7.55
C PHE A 31 -13.66 -10.61 7.18
N GLU A 32 -13.90 -11.68 7.96
CA GLU A 32 -13.43 -13.02 7.59
C GLU A 32 -14.07 -13.51 6.28
N ASN A 33 -15.38 -13.32 6.10
CA ASN A 33 -16.04 -13.72 4.85
C ASN A 33 -15.55 -12.89 3.68
N TRP A 34 -15.41 -11.57 3.85
CA TRP A 34 -14.90 -10.70 2.80
C TRP A 34 -13.46 -11.02 2.44
N CYS A 35 -12.60 -11.39 3.39
CA CYS A 35 -11.24 -11.79 3.06
C CYS A 35 -11.24 -13.07 2.19
N GLN A 36 -12.16 -14.01 2.39
CA GLN A 36 -12.28 -15.17 1.50
C GLN A 36 -12.69 -14.77 0.08
N ASP A 37 -13.58 -13.79 -0.06
CA ASP A 37 -13.99 -13.28 -1.38
C ASP A 37 -12.83 -12.58 -2.09
N GLU A 38 -12.10 -11.69 -1.39
CA GLU A 38 -10.89 -11.04 -1.90
C GLU A 38 -9.82 -12.07 -2.31
N ASN A 39 -9.66 -13.14 -1.54
CA ASN A 39 -8.69 -14.19 -1.87
C ASN A 39 -9.09 -14.94 -3.15
N ARG A 40 -10.38 -15.30 -3.31
CA ARG A 40 -10.90 -15.96 -4.52
C ARG A 40 -10.75 -15.08 -5.76
N HIS A 41 -11.04 -13.79 -5.64
CA HIS A 41 -10.80 -12.84 -6.73
C HIS A 41 -9.31 -12.78 -7.08
N GLY A 42 -8.45 -12.69 -6.07
CA GLY A 42 -7.00 -12.73 -6.25
C GLY A 42 -6.53 -13.98 -6.99
N ASP A 43 -6.99 -15.16 -6.58
CA ASP A 43 -6.61 -16.43 -7.20
C ASP A 43 -7.06 -16.53 -8.67
N PHE A 44 -8.24 -15.97 -9.00
CA PHE A 44 -8.70 -15.87 -10.37
C PHE A 44 -7.75 -15.00 -11.23
N PHE A 45 -7.36 -13.82 -10.74
CA PHE A 45 -6.41 -12.95 -11.44
C PHE A 45 -5.01 -13.57 -11.52
N ASP A 46 -4.57 -14.27 -10.49
CA ASP A 46 -3.30 -14.98 -10.47
C ASP A 46 -3.27 -16.06 -11.56
N ALA A 47 -4.35 -16.83 -11.71
CA ALA A 47 -4.49 -17.83 -12.78
C ALA A 47 -4.52 -17.18 -14.17
N LEU A 48 -5.26 -16.07 -14.33
CA LEU A 48 -5.33 -15.33 -15.59
C LEU A 48 -3.96 -14.79 -16.02
N MET A 49 -3.21 -14.19 -15.11
CA MET A 49 -1.88 -13.66 -15.40
C MET A 49 -0.88 -14.78 -15.72
N LYS A 50 -0.96 -15.92 -15.03
CA LYS A 50 -0.14 -17.10 -15.34
C LYS A 50 -0.48 -17.72 -16.70
N ALA A 51 -1.75 -17.68 -17.12
CA ALA A 51 -2.18 -18.14 -18.44
C ALA A 51 -1.71 -17.20 -19.57
N GLN A 52 -1.27 -15.98 -19.26
CA GLN A 52 -0.77 -15.00 -20.22
C GLN A 52 0.65 -14.51 -19.84
N PRO A 53 1.68 -15.37 -19.97
CA PRO A 53 3.03 -15.07 -19.49
C PRO A 53 3.66 -13.81 -20.10
N GLN A 54 3.23 -13.41 -21.30
CA GLN A 54 3.65 -12.15 -21.93
C GLN A 54 3.34 -10.91 -21.08
N MET A 55 2.36 -10.99 -20.17
CA MET A 55 2.03 -9.89 -19.24
C MET A 55 3.02 -9.76 -18.08
N LEU A 56 3.87 -10.76 -17.86
CA LEU A 56 4.77 -10.85 -16.70
C LEU A 56 6.26 -10.97 -17.08
N ASN A 57 6.57 -11.37 -18.30
CA ASN A 57 7.91 -11.85 -18.65
C ASN A 57 8.84 -10.83 -19.31
N ASP A 58 8.36 -9.65 -19.69
CA ASP A 58 9.20 -8.63 -20.31
C ASP A 58 9.63 -7.51 -19.34
N TRP A 59 10.58 -6.68 -19.80
CA TRP A 59 11.08 -5.57 -19.00
C TRP A 59 10.00 -4.49 -18.75
N GLN A 60 9.03 -4.35 -19.65
CA GLN A 60 7.93 -3.40 -19.52
C GLN A 60 6.98 -3.84 -18.39
N ALA A 61 6.64 -5.13 -18.34
CA ALA A 61 5.87 -5.77 -17.29
C ALA A 61 6.54 -5.56 -15.92
N LYS A 62 7.87 -5.72 -15.83
CA LYS A 62 8.61 -5.41 -14.59
C LYS A 62 8.43 -3.95 -14.16
N LEU A 63 8.52 -2.99 -15.08
CA LEU A 63 8.31 -1.57 -14.78
C LEU A 63 6.86 -1.28 -14.34
N TRP A 64 5.88 -1.89 -15.00
CA TRP A 64 4.48 -1.79 -14.62
C TRP A 64 4.20 -2.39 -13.24
N CYS A 65 4.75 -3.57 -12.94
CA CYS A 65 4.63 -4.18 -11.62
C CYS A 65 5.19 -3.25 -10.52
N ARG A 66 6.35 -2.62 -10.75
CA ARG A 66 6.92 -1.62 -9.82
C ARG A 66 5.96 -0.46 -9.61
N PHE A 67 5.46 0.09 -10.71
CA PHE A 67 4.54 1.23 -10.67
C PHE A 67 3.26 0.89 -9.91
N PHE A 68 2.66 -0.27 -10.18
CA PHE A 68 1.42 -0.71 -9.53
C PHE A 68 1.62 -0.96 -8.04
N LEU A 69 2.66 -1.70 -7.64
CA LEU A 69 2.98 -1.92 -6.23
C LEU A 69 3.20 -0.59 -5.50
N LEU A 70 4.01 0.30 -6.07
CA LEU A 70 4.32 1.59 -5.46
C LEU A 70 3.06 2.45 -5.32
N SER A 71 2.24 2.52 -6.38
CA SER A 71 1.01 3.31 -6.37
C SER A 71 0.03 2.82 -5.30
N VAL A 72 -0.14 1.51 -5.17
CA VAL A 72 -1.02 0.89 -4.17
C VAL A 72 -0.50 1.16 -2.75
N PHE A 73 0.79 0.89 -2.49
CA PHE A 73 1.39 1.08 -1.16
C PHE A 73 1.42 2.55 -0.75
N ALA A 74 1.83 3.44 -1.64
CA ALA A 74 1.84 4.87 -1.38
C ALA A 74 0.44 5.42 -1.10
N THR A 75 -0.55 5.05 -1.92
CA THR A 75 -1.93 5.52 -1.74
C THR A 75 -2.51 5.03 -0.43
N MET A 76 -2.25 3.77 -0.06
CA MET A 76 -2.68 3.24 1.23
C MET A 76 -2.04 4.01 2.38
N TYR A 77 -0.71 4.06 2.43
CA TYR A 77 0.06 4.66 3.51
C TYR A 77 -0.31 6.14 3.74
N LEU A 78 -0.47 6.90 2.66
CA LEU A 78 -0.82 8.33 2.73
C LEU A 78 -2.28 8.59 3.14
N ASN A 79 -3.20 7.68 2.80
CA ASN A 79 -4.62 7.83 3.15
C ASN A 79 -4.92 7.36 4.56
N ASP A 80 -4.37 6.22 4.96
CA ASP A 80 -4.68 5.59 6.25
C ASP A 80 -4.04 6.35 7.42
N THR A 81 -2.91 6.99 7.19
CA THR A 81 -2.34 7.98 8.12
C THR A 81 -3.30 9.14 8.44
N GLN A 82 -4.14 9.56 7.48
CA GLN A 82 -5.16 10.59 7.73
C GLN A 82 -6.36 10.04 8.52
N ARG A 83 -6.50 8.72 8.60
CA ARG A 83 -7.55 7.99 9.31
C ARG A 83 -7.06 7.39 10.63
N ALA A 84 -5.95 7.89 11.19
CA ALA A 84 -5.37 7.39 12.43
C ALA A 84 -6.38 7.28 13.59
N GLY A 85 -7.35 8.20 13.69
CA GLY A 85 -8.40 8.15 14.71
C GLY A 85 -9.33 6.91 14.60
N PHE A 86 -9.57 6.40 13.39
CA PHE A 86 -10.33 5.17 13.20
C PHE A 86 -9.55 3.96 13.70
N TYR A 87 -8.28 3.82 13.31
CA TYR A 87 -7.45 2.71 13.76
C TYR A 87 -7.28 2.71 15.28
N ALA A 88 -7.06 3.90 15.86
CA ALA A 88 -6.98 4.06 17.32
C ALA A 88 -8.28 3.65 18.04
N SER A 89 -9.45 3.85 17.42
CA SER A 89 -10.74 3.43 18.02
C SER A 89 -10.96 1.92 18.06
N ILE A 90 -10.14 1.16 17.33
CA ILE A 90 -10.16 -0.30 17.28
C ILE A 90 -8.85 -0.92 17.78
N GLY A 91 -8.12 -0.22 18.66
CA GLY A 91 -6.91 -0.75 19.30
C GLY A 91 -5.66 -0.78 18.42
N LEU A 92 -5.69 -0.21 17.21
CA LEU A 92 -4.59 -0.30 16.24
C LEU A 92 -3.81 1.01 16.09
N ASP A 93 -2.48 0.89 15.96
CA ASP A 93 -1.65 1.96 15.41
C ASP A 93 -1.68 1.91 13.88
N ALA A 94 -2.06 3.02 13.24
CA ALA A 94 -2.22 3.08 11.79
C ALA A 94 -0.91 2.82 11.03
N ARG A 95 0.24 3.24 11.57
CA ARG A 95 1.55 3.09 10.89
C ARG A 95 2.02 1.66 10.95
N GLU A 96 1.96 1.04 12.11
CA GLU A 96 2.36 -0.35 12.29
C GLU A 96 1.42 -1.28 11.51
N TYR A 97 0.12 -0.98 11.51
CA TYR A 97 -0.86 -1.65 10.66
C TYR A 97 -0.50 -1.53 9.17
N ASP A 98 -0.25 -0.32 8.67
CA ASP A 98 0.04 -0.11 7.24
C ASP A 98 1.32 -0.83 6.81
N LYS A 99 2.39 -0.74 7.62
CA LYS A 99 3.66 -1.45 7.36
C LYS A 99 3.44 -2.95 7.29
N HIS A 100 2.67 -3.52 8.21
CA HIS A 100 2.35 -4.95 8.23
C HIS A 100 1.58 -5.36 6.96
N VAL A 101 0.56 -4.61 6.59
CA VAL A 101 -0.25 -4.89 5.40
C VAL A 101 0.58 -4.75 4.12
N ILE A 102 1.45 -3.74 4.03
CA ILE A 102 2.37 -3.54 2.90
C ILE A 102 3.33 -4.72 2.79
N ASP A 103 3.99 -5.10 3.89
CA ASP A 103 4.91 -6.24 3.93
C ASP A 103 4.25 -7.51 3.40
N LYS A 104 3.09 -7.88 3.96
CA LYS A 104 2.36 -9.08 3.56
C LYS A 104 1.81 -9.03 2.15
N THR A 105 1.37 -7.86 1.70
CA THR A 105 0.95 -7.68 0.31
C THR A 105 2.13 -7.81 -0.64
N ASN A 106 3.29 -7.26 -0.29
CA ASN A 106 4.50 -7.34 -1.11
C ASN A 106 5.02 -8.78 -1.21
N GLU A 107 5.03 -9.51 -0.10
CA GLU A 107 5.36 -10.95 -0.03
C GLU A 107 4.43 -11.76 -0.96
N THR A 108 3.12 -11.57 -0.85
CA THR A 108 2.13 -12.31 -1.64
C THR A 108 2.12 -11.92 -3.12
N ALA A 109 2.34 -10.65 -3.45
CA ALA A 109 2.46 -10.20 -4.84
C ALA A 109 3.63 -10.86 -5.57
N GLY A 110 4.72 -11.17 -4.86
CA GLY A 110 5.86 -11.91 -5.41
C GLY A 110 5.54 -13.34 -5.89
N ARG A 111 4.33 -13.86 -5.62
CA ARG A 111 3.86 -15.15 -6.18
C ARG A 111 3.47 -15.07 -7.65
N VAL A 112 3.21 -13.86 -8.15
CA VAL A 112 2.77 -13.64 -9.53
C VAL A 112 3.60 -12.58 -10.23
N PHE A 113 3.89 -11.47 -9.56
CA PHE A 113 4.73 -10.45 -10.15
C PHE A 113 6.19 -10.91 -10.19
N PRO A 114 6.91 -10.64 -11.30
CA PRO A 114 8.30 -11.05 -11.46
C PRO A 114 9.25 -10.34 -10.48
N ILE A 115 8.80 -9.23 -9.90
CA ILE A 115 9.55 -8.39 -8.97
C ILE A 115 8.65 -7.91 -7.84
N THR A 116 9.26 -7.56 -6.72
CA THR A 116 8.62 -6.86 -5.59
C THR A 116 9.43 -5.62 -5.21
N LEU A 117 8.87 -4.75 -4.37
CA LEU A 117 9.58 -3.58 -3.86
C LEU A 117 10.43 -3.95 -2.65
N ASP A 118 11.55 -3.27 -2.47
CA ASP A 118 12.39 -3.40 -1.26
C ASP A 118 11.79 -2.56 -0.12
N VAL A 119 10.72 -3.08 0.49
CA VAL A 119 9.96 -2.39 1.55
C VAL A 119 10.63 -2.50 2.92
N GLU A 120 11.58 -3.42 3.10
CA GLU A 120 12.35 -3.56 4.34
C GLU A 120 13.43 -2.48 4.46
N ASN A 121 13.88 -1.94 3.34
CA ASN A 121 14.79 -0.81 3.32
C ASN A 121 14.15 0.41 4.01
N PRO A 122 14.75 0.95 5.09
CA PRO A 122 14.20 2.09 5.82
C PRO A 122 13.88 3.30 4.94
N GLU A 123 14.67 3.50 3.87
CA GLU A 123 14.47 4.56 2.90
C GLU A 123 13.08 4.54 2.28
N PHE A 124 12.46 3.36 2.14
CA PHE A 124 11.11 3.22 1.59
C PHE A 124 10.09 4.00 2.44
N TYR A 125 10.04 3.73 3.74
CA TYR A 125 9.11 4.39 4.64
C TYR A 125 9.51 5.83 4.96
N GLU A 126 10.81 6.13 5.08
CA GLU A 126 11.29 7.50 5.29
C GLU A 126 10.84 8.44 4.16
N ARG A 127 10.87 7.98 2.91
CA ARG A 127 10.37 8.76 1.77
C ARG A 127 8.85 8.93 1.78
N LEU A 128 8.12 7.89 2.19
CA LEU A 128 6.67 8.00 2.36
C LEU A 128 6.29 8.97 3.49
N GLU A 129 7.06 9.02 4.59
CA GLU A 129 6.88 10.01 5.66
C GLU A 129 7.03 11.45 5.17
N VAL A 130 8.01 11.72 4.29
CA VAL A 130 8.14 13.03 3.66
C VAL A 130 6.86 13.39 2.88
N CYS A 131 6.29 12.44 2.15
CA CYS A 131 5.03 12.65 1.44
C CYS A 131 3.83 12.88 2.39
N VAL A 132 3.79 12.21 3.55
CA VAL A 132 2.79 12.46 4.60
C VAL A 132 2.91 13.90 5.11
N GLU A 133 4.11 14.35 5.43
CA GLU A 133 4.33 15.73 5.91
C GLU A 133 3.93 16.75 4.86
N ASN A 134 4.35 16.54 3.61
CA ASN A 134 3.94 17.36 2.47
C ASN A 134 2.42 17.43 2.34
N ASN A 135 1.71 16.30 2.48
CA ASN A 135 0.25 16.26 2.45
C ASN A 135 -0.37 17.06 3.60
N ARG A 136 0.23 17.07 4.79
CA ARG A 136 -0.21 17.90 5.92
C ARG A 136 -0.08 19.39 5.58
N HIS A 137 1.04 19.80 4.99
CA HIS A 137 1.22 21.19 4.53
C HIS A 137 0.24 21.56 3.43
N LEU A 138 0.03 20.68 2.44
CA LEU A 138 -0.93 20.86 1.36
C LEU A 138 -2.36 21.05 1.90
N SER A 139 -2.77 20.26 2.89
CA SER A 139 -4.06 20.39 3.56
C SER A 139 -4.20 21.73 4.30
N LYS A 140 -3.18 22.13 5.08
CA LYS A 140 -3.16 23.44 5.75
C LYS A 140 -3.28 24.62 4.77
N ILE A 141 -2.56 24.56 3.65
CA ILE A 141 -2.66 25.60 2.61
C ILE A 141 -4.05 25.63 1.97
N SER A 142 -4.63 24.45 1.71
CA SER A 142 -5.97 24.32 1.13
C SER A 142 -7.05 24.98 2.00
N GLN A 143 -6.95 24.79 3.32
CA GLN A 143 -7.88 25.33 4.32
C GLN A 143 -7.67 26.82 4.62
N SER A 144 -6.57 27.43 4.17
CA SER A 144 -6.31 28.87 4.39
C SER A 144 -7.30 29.77 3.63
N GLN A 145 -7.46 31.01 4.08
CA GLN A 145 -8.31 32.02 3.40
C GLN A 145 -7.62 32.71 2.20
N ALA A 146 -6.44 32.25 1.78
CA ALA A 146 -5.70 32.87 0.69
C ALA A 146 -6.39 32.66 -0.68
N PRO A 147 -6.24 33.61 -1.63
CA PRO A 147 -6.68 33.42 -3.02
C PRO A 147 -6.11 32.16 -3.69
N ASN A 148 -6.86 31.58 -4.63
CA ASN A 148 -6.50 30.33 -5.29
C ASN A 148 -5.13 30.36 -6.00
N ALA A 149 -4.77 31.49 -6.63
CA ALA A 149 -3.46 31.65 -7.25
C ALA A 149 -2.32 31.57 -6.23
N ILE A 150 -2.47 32.22 -5.07
CA ILE A 150 -1.48 32.16 -3.98
C ILE A 150 -1.39 30.75 -3.40
N LYS A 151 -2.53 30.07 -3.21
CA LYS A 151 -2.55 28.67 -2.78
C LYS A 151 -1.79 27.79 -3.76
N PHE A 152 -1.97 27.97 -5.08
CA PHE A 152 -1.26 27.20 -6.10
C PHE A 152 0.25 27.33 -5.96
N PHE A 153 0.80 28.54 -5.91
CA PHE A 153 2.24 28.76 -5.74
C PHE A 153 2.77 28.20 -4.41
N LYS A 154 2.01 28.32 -3.32
CA LYS A 154 2.38 27.73 -2.03
C LYS A 154 2.38 26.20 -2.03
N LYS A 155 1.52 25.57 -2.83
CA LYS A 155 1.44 24.10 -2.96
C LYS A 155 2.52 23.51 -3.87
N LEU A 156 2.95 24.26 -4.88
CA LEU A 156 3.92 23.84 -5.88
C LEU A 156 5.18 23.14 -5.30
N PRO A 157 5.90 23.69 -4.31
CA PRO A 157 7.09 23.02 -3.76
C PRO A 157 6.78 21.64 -3.16
N TYR A 158 5.62 21.47 -2.52
CA TYR A 158 5.22 20.18 -1.94
C TYR A 158 4.83 19.16 -3.02
N PHE A 159 4.20 19.61 -4.12
CA PHE A 159 3.94 18.73 -5.27
C PHE A 159 5.23 18.27 -5.95
N VAL A 160 6.19 19.18 -6.14
CA VAL A 160 7.52 18.84 -6.67
C VAL A 160 8.25 17.86 -5.74
N SER A 161 8.20 18.11 -4.43
CA SER A 161 8.77 17.21 -3.42
C SER A 161 8.15 15.82 -3.49
N ASN A 162 6.81 15.70 -3.52
CA ASN A 162 6.12 14.42 -3.68
C ASN A 162 6.54 13.69 -4.97
N GLY A 163 6.56 14.40 -6.10
CA GLY A 163 7.00 13.84 -7.38
C GLY A 163 8.44 13.30 -7.31
N TRP A 164 9.33 14.02 -6.64
CA TRP A 164 10.72 13.59 -6.43
C TRP A 164 10.83 12.36 -5.53
N GLN A 165 10.07 12.30 -4.43
CA GLN A 165 10.07 11.12 -3.54
C GLN A 165 9.52 9.88 -4.26
N PHE A 166 8.43 10.01 -5.02
CA PHE A 166 7.90 8.89 -5.81
C PHE A 166 8.85 8.45 -6.91
N LEU A 167 9.55 9.36 -7.56
CA LEU A 167 10.59 8.99 -8.53
C LEU A 167 11.73 8.21 -7.86
N LYS A 168 12.20 8.67 -6.69
CA LYS A 168 13.22 7.96 -5.92
C LYS A 168 12.76 6.57 -5.50
N LEU A 169 11.56 6.46 -4.92
CA LEU A 169 10.94 5.18 -4.56
C LEU A 169 10.80 4.25 -5.77
N TYR A 170 10.33 4.79 -6.90
CA TYR A 170 10.19 4.03 -8.13
C TYR A 170 11.53 3.50 -8.63
N LEU A 171 12.62 4.28 -8.50
CA LEU A 171 13.96 3.92 -8.95
C LEU A 171 14.77 3.08 -7.94
N MET A 172 14.28 2.88 -6.70
CA MET A 172 14.91 1.94 -5.75
C MET A 172 15.07 0.56 -6.37
N LYS A 173 16.15 -0.15 -6.04
CA LYS A 173 16.43 -1.46 -6.62
C LYS A 173 15.31 -2.43 -6.20
N PRO A 174 14.55 -3.02 -7.15
CA PRO A 174 13.52 -3.99 -6.79
C PRO A 174 14.17 -5.33 -6.43
N LEU A 175 13.39 -6.18 -5.77
CA LEU A 175 13.78 -7.55 -5.45
C LEU A 175 13.24 -8.49 -6.54
N ASP A 176 14.06 -9.45 -6.97
CA ASP A 176 13.61 -10.48 -7.91
C ASP A 176 12.75 -11.50 -7.16
N ALA A 177 11.46 -11.56 -7.48
CA ALA A 177 10.52 -12.43 -6.80
C ALA A 177 10.79 -13.92 -7.11
N LEU A 178 11.30 -14.21 -8.31
CA LEU A 178 11.62 -15.57 -8.78
C LEU A 178 12.76 -16.23 -8.00
N ASN A 179 13.76 -15.46 -7.54
CA ASN A 179 14.89 -16.00 -6.77
C ASN A 179 14.53 -16.28 -5.30
N THR A 180 13.46 -15.66 -4.79
CA THR A 180 13.02 -15.81 -3.40
C THR A 180 12.18 -17.08 -3.21
N GLN A 181 11.69 -17.69 -4.29
CA GLN A 181 10.81 -18.86 -4.23
C GLN A 181 11.53 -20.21 -4.10
N GLY A 182 12.85 -20.27 -4.27
CA GLY A 182 13.56 -21.55 -4.34
C GLY A 182 13.17 -22.32 -5.60
N GLY A 183 14.15 -22.82 -6.34
CA GLY A 183 13.89 -23.56 -7.56
C GLY A 183 12.97 -24.75 -7.31
N VAL A 184 11.75 -24.66 -7.83
CA VAL A 184 10.93 -25.82 -8.18
C VAL A 184 10.59 -25.64 -9.65
N LEU A 185 11.50 -26.14 -10.48
CA LEU A 185 11.19 -26.60 -11.84
C LEU A 185 10.42 -27.93 -11.72
#